data_AF-A0A2E2BAR8-F1
#
_entry.id   AF-A0A2E2BAR8-F1
#
_cell.length_a   1.000
_cell.length_b   1.000
_cell.length_c   1.000
_cell.angle_alpha   90.00
_cell.angle_beta   90.00
_cell.angle_gamma   90.00
#
_symmetry.space_group_name_H-M   'P 1'
#
loop_
_entity.id
_entity.type
_entity.pdbx_description
1 polymer ?
#
loop_
_entity_poly.entity_id
_entity_poly.type
_entity_poly.pdbx_seq_one_letter_code
_entity_poly.pdbx_strand_id
1 'polypeptide(L)' 'MKFSNNGYYIEKYIKCSNCGMLLYSGGIQSKSSPKEIFCSQWCVDWASAKAQGVDQPKLPFGHEKIHEIG' A
#
# COMPACT_ATOMS: atom_id res chain seq x y z
N MET A 1 -11.66 -4.44 -4.72
CA MET A 1 -11.61 -5.91 -4.75
C MET A 1 -11.27 -6.35 -6.17
N LYS A 2 -10.20 -7.12 -6.42
CA LYS A 2 -10.15 -7.89 -7.67
C LYS A 2 -11.10 -9.06 -7.47
N PHE A 3 -12.32 -8.85 -7.89
CA PHE A 3 -13.27 -9.93 -7.98
C PHE A 3 -12.73 -10.95 -8.96
N SER A 4 -12.91 -12.23 -8.67
CA SER A 4 -12.87 -13.25 -9.70
C SER A 4 -13.75 -12.83 -10.89
N ASN A 5 -13.50 -13.33 -12.10
CA ASN A 5 -14.31 -12.97 -13.29
C ASN A 5 -15.83 -13.15 -13.09
N ASN A 6 -16.24 -13.93 -12.08
CA ASN A 6 -17.63 -14.15 -11.69
C ASN A 6 -18.12 -13.31 -10.49
N GLY A 7 -17.31 -12.47 -9.84
CA GLY A 7 -17.80 -11.53 -8.82
C GLY A 7 -17.86 -12.04 -7.37
N TYR A 8 -17.62 -13.33 -7.13
CA TYR A 8 -17.96 -13.95 -5.84
C TYR A 8 -16.79 -14.17 -4.87
N TYR A 9 -15.52 -14.08 -5.31
CA TYR A 9 -14.37 -14.41 -4.46
C TYR A 9 -13.19 -13.43 -4.63
N ILE A 10 -12.39 -13.29 -3.56
CA ILE A 10 -11.10 -12.59 -3.57
C ILE A 10 -10.04 -13.59 -4.07
N GLU A 11 -9.46 -13.35 -5.26
CA GLU A 11 -8.49 -14.26 -5.86
C GLU A 11 -7.15 -14.34 -5.12
N LYS A 12 -6.73 -13.22 -4.49
CA LYS A 12 -5.48 -13.15 -3.72
C LYS A 12 -5.63 -12.23 -2.51
N TYR A 13 -5.17 -12.71 -1.36
CA TYR A 13 -5.23 -11.99 -0.09
C TYR A 13 -3.89 -11.30 0.19
N ILE A 14 -3.58 -10.26 -0.58
CA ILE A 14 -2.34 -9.50 -0.44
C ILE A 14 -2.61 -8.33 0.52
N LYS A 15 -1.73 -8.15 1.51
CA LYS A 15 -1.78 -7.03 2.45
C LYS A 15 -0.62 -6.07 2.21
N CYS A 16 -0.86 -4.79 2.47
CA CYS A 16 0.19 -3.78 2.54
C CYS A 16 1.19 -4.16 3.64
N SER A 17 2.47 -4.24 3.28
CA SER A 17 3.58 -4.54 4.21
C SER A 17 3.76 -3.48 5.30
N ASN A 18 3.22 -2.28 5.11
CA ASN A 18 3.28 -1.20 6.10
C ASN A 18 2.04 -1.12 7.01
N CYS A 19 0.86 -0.87 6.43
CA CYS A 19 -0.36 -0.55 7.20
C CYS A 19 -1.34 -1.72 7.34
N GLY A 20 -1.07 -2.87 6.72
CA GLY A 20 -1.94 -4.05 6.79
C GLY A 20 -3.23 -3.98 5.95
N MET A 21 -3.49 -2.88 5.24
CA MET A 21 -4.63 -2.74 4.33
C MET A 21 -4.62 -3.82 3.25
N LEU A 22 -5.79 -4.39 2.95
CA LEU A 22 -5.95 -5.33 1.85
C LEU A 22 -5.77 -4.65 0.49
N LEU A 23 -4.92 -5.23 -0.35
CA LEU A 23 -4.65 -4.76 -1.70
C LEU A 23 -5.54 -5.50 -2.68
N TYR A 24 -6.31 -4.72 -3.41
CA TYR A 24 -7.23 -5.23 -4.41
C TYR A 24 -6.68 -5.17 -5.83
N SER A 25 -5.60 -4.43 -6.04
CA SER A 25 -4.78 -4.40 -7.25
C SER A 25 -3.35 -4.79 -6.85
N GLY A 26 -2.46 -5.03 -7.82
CA GLY A 26 -1.10 -5.55 -7.58
C GLY A 26 -0.19 -4.73 -6.64
N GLY A 27 -0.65 -3.57 -6.15
CA GLY A 27 0.06 -2.71 -5.22
C GLY A 27 1.33 -2.09 -5.81
N ILE A 28 2.08 -1.39 -4.97
CA ILE A 28 3.36 -0.78 -5.32
C ILE A 28 4.48 -1.63 -4.73
N GLN A 29 5.41 -2.12 -5.55
CA GLN A 29 6.60 -2.79 -5.06
C GLN A 29 7.69 -1.77 -4.73
N SER A 30 8.33 -1.93 -3.57
CA SER A 30 9.49 -1.12 -3.21
C SER A 30 10.72 -1.57 -4.01
N LYS A 31 11.49 -0.61 -4.53
CA LYS A 31 12.79 -0.89 -5.16
C LYS A 31 13.81 -1.45 -4.15
N SER A 32 13.72 -1.00 -2.89
CA SER A 32 14.60 -1.39 -1.81
C SER A 32 14.25 -2.79 -1.27
N SER A 33 12.97 -3.16 -1.34
CA SER A 33 12.43 -4.42 -0.82
C SER A 33 11.45 -5.04 -1.84
N PRO A 34 11.95 -5.78 -2.86
CA PRO A 34 11.11 -6.29 -3.96
C PRO A 34 10.02 -7.29 -3.52
N LYS A 35 10.16 -7.87 -2.32
CA LYS A 35 9.19 -8.79 -1.73
C LYS A 35 8.06 -8.07 -0.98
N GLU A 36 8.19 -6.77 -0.73
CA GLU A 36 7.21 -5.98 -0.02
C GLU A 36 6.29 -5.25 -1.01
N ILE A 37 4.99 -5.26 -0.72
CA ILE A 37 3.97 -4.61 -1.53
C ILE A 37 3.22 -3.62 -0.65
N PHE A 38 2.99 -2.41 -1.18
CA PHE A 38 2.41 -1.30 -0.44
C PHE A 38 1.14 -0.78 -1.12
N CYS A 39 0.24 -0.19 -0.32
CA CYS A 39 -1.01 0.40 -0.82
C CYS A 39 -0.83 1.79 -1.41
N SER A 40 0.26 2.49 -1.07
CA SER A 40 0.53 3.85 -1.50
C SER A 40 2.01 4.18 -1.37
N GLN A 41 2.46 5.23 -2.05
CA GLN A 41 3.83 5.74 -1.93
C GLN A 41 4.14 6.17 -0.49
N TRP A 42 3.17 6.76 0.22
CA TRP A 42 3.32 7.09 1.64
C TRP A 42 3.72 5.88 2.48
N CYS A 43 3.14 4.70 2.21
CA CYS A 43 3.51 3.48 2.94
C CYS A 43 4.92 2.98 2.60
N VAL A 44 5.37 3.18 1.35
CA VAL A 44 6.75 2.87 0.94
C VAL A 44 7.72 3.77 1.69
N ASP A 45 7.46 5.08 1.67
CA ASP A 45 8.32 6.08 2.29
C ASP A 45 8.40 5.90 3.81
N TRP A 46 7.27 5.57 4.44
CA TRP A 46 7.22 5.35 5.89
C TRP A 46 8.04 4.13 6.30
N ALA A 47 7.87 3.01 5.59
CA ALA A 47 8.64 1.79 5.83
C ALA A 47 10.15 2.02 5.58
N SER A 48 10.49 2.76 4.52
CA SER A 48 11.88 3.15 4.23
C SER A 48 12.48 3.98 5.36
N ALA A 49 11.75 4.96 5.89
CA ALA A 49 12.21 5.79 7.01
C ALA A 49 12.42 4.98 8.29
N LYS A 50 11.52 4.04 8.62
CA LYS A 50 11.74 3.11 9.74
C LYS A 50 12.97 2.23 9.55
N ALA A 51 13.18 1.70 8.34
CA ALA A 51 14.37 0.89 8.02
C ALA A 51 15.68 1.69 8.16
N GLN A 52 15.63 3.00 7.96
CA GLN A 52 16.75 3.93 8.16
C GLN A 52 16.91 4.40 9.62
N GLY A 53 16.10 3.88 10.56
CA GLY A 53 16.22 4.17 11.99
C GLY A 53 15.43 5.39 12.47
N VAL A 54 14.57 5.99 11.63
CA VAL A 54 13.68 7.08 12.08
C VAL A 54 12.56 6.49 12.91
N ASP A 55 12.54 6.74 14.22
CA ASP A 55 11.61 6.03 15.10
C ASP A 55 10.12 6.42 14.88
N GLN A 56 9.88 7.69 14.57
CA GLN A 56 8.55 8.25 14.27
C GLN A 56 8.57 9.05 12.95
N PRO A 57 8.48 8.39 11.78
CA PRO A 57 8.43 9.08 10.51
C PRO A 57 7.18 9.97 10.42
N LYS A 58 7.39 11.29 10.37
CA LYS A 58 6.35 12.29 10.14
C LYS A 58 6.30 12.61 8.65
N LEU A 59 5.62 11.76 7.89
CA LEU A 59 5.38 12.04 6.48
C LEU A 59 4.11 12.87 6.34
N PRO A 60 4.11 13.93 5.52
CA PRO A 60 2.91 14.71 5.28
C PRO A 60 1.82 13.77 4.75
N PHE A 61 0.64 13.83 5.36
CA PHE A 61 -0.52 13.10 4.88
C PHE A 61 -0.94 13.70 3.54
N GLY A 62 -0.51 13.08 2.44
CA GLY A 62 -0.99 13.37 1.09
C GLY A 62 -2.41 12.84 0.89
N HIS A 63 -3.37 13.29 1.70
CA HIS A 63 -4.80 13.13 1.44
C HIS A 63 -5.30 14.30 0.60
N GLU A 64 -4.61 14.70 -0.47
CA GLU A 64 -5.10 15.88 -1.20
C GLU A 64 -6.32 15.53 -2.07
N LYS A 65 -6.40 14.36 -2.74
CA LYS A 65 -7.57 14.04 -3.60
C LYS A 65 -7.78 12.55 -3.88
N ILE A 66 -8.51 11.82 -3.03
CA ILE A 66 -8.96 10.44 -3.34
C ILE A 66 -10.50 10.33 -3.46
N HIS A 67 -11.23 11.45 -3.41
CA HIS A 67 -12.69 11.47 -3.48
C HIS A 67 -13.24 12.47 -4.51
N GLU A 68 -12.56 12.70 -5.64
CA GLU A 68 -13.21 13.30 -6.81
C GLU A 68 -13.72 12.15 -7.70
N ILE A 69 -14.93 11.69 -7.38
CA ILE A 69 -15.77 10.90 -8.27
C ILE A 69 -16.54 11.94 -9.10
N GLY A 70 -16.17 12.09 -10.37
CA GLY A 70 -16.82 12.93 -11.36
C GLY A 70 -16.70 12.30 -12.73
#